data_AF-A0A8T4Y7K8-F1
#
_entry.id   AF-A0A8T4Y7K8-F1
#
_cell.length_a   1.000
_cell.length_b   1.000
_cell.length_c   1.000
_cell.angle_alpha   90.00
_cell.angle_beta   90.00
_cell.angle_gamma   90.00
#
_symmetry.space_group_name_H-M   'P 1'
#
loop_
_entity.id
_entity.type
_entity.pdbx_description
1 polymer ?
#
loop_
_entity_poly.entity_id
_entity_poly.type
_entity_poly.pdbx_seq_one_letter_code
_entity_poly.pdbx_strand_id
1 'polypeptide(L)'
;MKMVAAKGLTAFLRGLDYPQFSTYTTPSDSQTGNPGIVYLSQTALYYCNYYGIYPSPYQTSTRALSSSILTTYNLPESRVIYILDKFGSWIPGAVYRHVAAGDNKVTGSFFALGLTRTTDIRLTALGLLCAFKPRLFPMEYTATNATRLVVLQLGLVGGA
;
A
#
# COMPACT_ATOMS: atom_id res chain seq x y z
N MET A 1 30.50 0.36 -8.21
CA MET A 1 29.09 0.62 -7.80
C MET A 1 28.92 2.13 -7.72
N LYS A 2 27.90 2.73 -8.36
CA LYS A 2 27.63 4.17 -8.18
C LYS A 2 27.23 4.40 -6.72
N MET A 3 27.92 5.30 -6.03
CA MET A 3 27.55 5.76 -4.68
C MET A 3 26.25 6.54 -4.79
N VAL A 4 25.12 5.85 -4.71
CA VAL A 4 23.84 6.52 -4.45
C VAL A 4 23.85 6.98 -3.00
N ALA A 5 23.65 8.28 -2.78
CA ALA A 5 23.65 8.87 -1.45
C ALA A 5 22.59 8.26 -0.51
N ALA A 6 21.57 7.58 -1.06
CA ALA A 6 20.51 6.91 -0.31
C ALA A 6 19.99 5.63 -0.99
N LYS A 7 19.50 4.67 -0.18
CA LYS A 7 18.71 3.52 -0.65
C LYS A 7 17.37 4.02 -1.22
N GLY A 8 16.91 3.47 -2.35
CA GLY A 8 15.76 4.00 -3.11
C GLY A 8 14.46 4.16 -2.33
N LEU A 9 14.12 3.19 -1.46
CA LEU A 9 12.95 3.29 -0.58
C LEU A 9 13.04 4.47 0.39
N THR A 10 14.21 4.69 0.99
CA THR A 10 14.40 5.82 1.92
C THR A 10 14.35 7.16 1.18
N ALA A 11 14.89 7.22 -0.03
CA ALA A 11 14.77 8.40 -0.89
C ALA A 11 13.30 8.69 -1.24
N PHE A 12 12.53 7.66 -1.58
CA PHE A 12 11.09 7.77 -1.83
C PHE A 12 10.33 8.31 -0.61
N LEU A 13 10.51 7.69 0.57
CA LEU A 13 9.82 8.10 1.80
C LEU A 13 10.17 9.54 2.20
N ARG A 14 11.43 9.96 2.09
CA ARG A 14 11.83 11.35 2.33
C ARG A 14 11.25 12.33 1.31
N GLY A 15 11.08 11.89 0.06
CA GLY A 15 10.45 12.69 -0.98
C GLY A 15 8.99 13.02 -0.69
N LEU A 16 8.29 12.20 0.11
CA LEU A 16 6.92 12.49 0.54
C LEU A 16 6.86 13.74 1.42
N ASP A 17 7.85 13.92 2.31
CA ASP A 17 7.92 14.99 3.31
C ASP A 17 8.95 16.09 2.97
N TYR A 18 9.28 16.25 1.69
CA TYR A 18 10.11 17.36 1.26
C TYR A 18 9.42 18.71 1.61
N PRO A 19 10.12 19.71 2.19
CA PRO A 19 11.56 19.83 2.41
C PRO A 19 12.06 19.46 3.82
N GLN A 20 11.23 18.87 4.69
CA GLN A 20 11.63 18.59 6.09
C GLN A 20 12.86 17.68 6.20
N PHE A 21 13.07 16.81 5.20
CA PHE A 21 14.25 15.96 5.10
C PHE A 21 15.21 16.49 4.02
N SER A 22 16.16 17.34 4.42
CA SER A 22 17.20 17.83 3.50
C SER A 22 18.13 16.68 3.05
N THR A 23 18.68 16.82 1.84
CA THR A 23 19.44 15.81 1.08
C THR A 23 20.74 15.31 1.74
N TYR A 24 21.11 15.83 2.91
CA TYR A 24 22.45 15.66 3.51
C TYR A 24 22.52 14.74 4.74
N THR A 25 21.39 14.24 5.25
CA THR A 25 21.43 13.24 6.32
C THR A 25 21.62 11.85 5.74
N THR A 26 22.73 11.17 6.07
CA THR A 26 22.94 9.76 5.72
C THR A 26 21.77 8.92 6.25
N PRO A 27 21.03 8.20 5.38
CA PRO A 27 19.94 7.35 5.82
C PRO A 27 20.44 6.33 6.85
N SER A 28 19.77 6.24 8.00
CA SER A 28 19.99 5.10 8.90
C SER A 28 19.51 3.80 8.27
N ASP A 29 19.94 2.68 8.86
CA ASP A 29 19.82 1.34 8.30
C ASP A 29 18.40 0.90 7.90
N SER A 30 18.39 -0.18 7.12
CA SER A 30 17.25 -0.83 6.45
C SER A 30 15.87 -0.52 7.09
N GLN A 31 15.03 0.24 6.37
CA GLN A 31 13.60 0.40 6.70
C GLN A 31 12.80 -0.91 6.49
N THR A 32 13.48 -2.01 6.15
CA THR A 32 12.89 -3.30 5.84
C THR A 32 13.38 -4.40 6.77
N GLY A 33 12.47 -5.27 7.21
CA GLY A 33 12.74 -6.43 8.06
C GLY A 33 12.11 -7.71 7.52
N ASN A 34 12.40 -8.83 8.17
CA ASN A 34 11.95 -10.17 7.79
C ASN A 34 11.08 -10.79 8.89
N PRO A 35 9.78 -10.43 8.98
CA PRO A 35 8.87 -11.03 9.96
C PRO A 35 8.51 -12.49 9.64
N GLY A 36 8.89 -13.04 8.48
CA GLY A 36 8.57 -14.41 8.12
C GLY A 36 7.14 -14.56 7.60
N ILE A 37 6.39 -15.54 8.11
CA ILE A 37 5.03 -15.82 7.64
C ILE A 37 4.06 -14.75 8.16
N VAL A 38 3.30 -14.15 7.25
CA VAL A 38 2.31 -13.11 7.52
C VAL A 38 0.98 -13.47 6.86
N TYR A 39 -0.12 -13.00 7.45
CA TYR A 39 -1.47 -13.39 7.08
C TYR A 39 -2.25 -12.21 6.49
N LEU A 40 -3.23 -12.51 5.64
CA LEU A 40 -4.20 -11.50 5.20
C LEU A 40 -4.96 -10.93 6.38
N SER A 41 -5.13 -9.61 6.38
CA SER A 41 -5.94 -8.96 7.41
C SER A 41 -7.43 -9.31 7.27
N GLN A 42 -8.18 -9.15 8.35
CA GLN A 42 -9.64 -9.35 8.32
C GLN A 42 -10.33 -8.45 7.28
N THR A 43 -9.84 -7.22 7.10
CA THR A 43 -10.34 -6.30 6.07
C THR A 43 -10.04 -6.83 4.67
N ALA A 44 -8.83 -7.35 4.43
CA ALA A 44 -8.48 -7.95 3.15
C ALA A 44 -9.35 -9.18 2.86
N LEU A 45 -9.56 -10.06 3.84
CA LEU A 45 -10.42 -11.24 3.72
C LEU A 45 -11.88 -10.87 3.38
N TYR A 46 -12.42 -9.83 4.02
CA TYR A 46 -13.75 -9.32 3.67
C TYR A 46 -13.82 -8.90 2.19
N TYR A 47 -12.83 -8.15 1.71
CA TYR A 47 -12.80 -7.68 0.33
C TYR A 47 -12.44 -8.77 -0.69
N CYS A 48 -11.76 -9.85 -0.28
CA CYS A 48 -11.62 -11.04 -1.11
C CYS A 48 -12.99 -11.60 -1.51
N ASN A 49 -13.89 -11.76 -0.52
CA ASN A 49 -15.25 -12.24 -0.75
C ASN A 49 -16.08 -11.24 -1.56
N TYR A 50 -15.97 -9.95 -1.23
CA TYR A 50 -16.73 -8.90 -1.92
C TYR A 50 -16.36 -8.83 -3.41
N TYR A 51 -15.07 -8.80 -3.74
CA TYR A 51 -14.60 -8.67 -5.14
C TYR A 51 -14.38 -10.00 -5.87
N GLY A 52 -14.42 -11.14 -5.16
CA GLY A 52 -14.16 -12.46 -5.74
C GLY A 52 -12.69 -12.69 -6.11
N ILE A 53 -11.75 -12.07 -5.38
CA ILE A 53 -10.31 -12.20 -5.61
C ILE A 53 -9.70 -12.91 -4.41
N TYR A 54 -9.16 -14.11 -4.61
CA TYR A 54 -8.68 -14.97 -3.53
C TYR A 54 -7.16 -15.23 -3.67
N PRO A 55 -6.30 -14.34 -3.15
CA PRO A 55 -4.88 -14.64 -2.99
C PRO A 55 -4.66 -15.70 -1.90
N SER A 56 -3.45 -16.23 -1.79
CA SER A 56 -3.10 -17.11 -0.67
C SER A 56 -3.35 -16.41 0.68
N PRO A 57 -3.99 -17.07 1.67
CA PRO A 57 -4.28 -16.49 2.98
C PRO A 57 -3.05 -16.06 3.79
N TYR A 58 -1.88 -16.63 3.45
CA TYR A 58 -0.60 -16.30 4.06
C TYR A 58 0.50 -16.19 3.00
N GLN A 59 1.52 -15.40 3.31
CA GLN A 59 2.68 -15.11 2.47
C GLN A 59 3.95 -15.06 3.34
N THR A 60 5.12 -15.21 2.73
CA THR A 60 6.39 -14.99 3.43
C THR A 60 6.89 -13.58 3.15
N SER A 61 7.13 -12.78 4.18
CA SER A 61 7.59 -11.39 4.10
C SER A 61 9.04 -11.26 4.58
N THR A 62 9.92 -10.84 3.66
CA THR A 62 11.36 -10.61 3.90
C THR A 62 11.77 -9.15 3.78
N ARG A 63 10.82 -8.26 3.43
CA ARG A 63 11.05 -6.81 3.25
C ARG A 63 9.93 -5.94 3.83
N ALA A 64 9.36 -6.34 4.96
CA ALA A 64 8.30 -5.59 5.64
C ALA A 64 8.80 -4.22 6.11
N LEU A 65 7.99 -3.18 6.01
CA LEU A 65 8.37 -1.84 6.44
C LEU A 65 8.32 -1.70 7.96
N SER A 66 9.28 -1.01 8.57
CA SER A 66 9.24 -0.70 10.01
C SER A 66 8.07 0.22 10.33
N SER A 67 7.34 -0.01 11.43
CA SER A 67 6.27 0.89 11.86
C SER A 67 6.75 2.29 12.25
N SER A 68 8.07 2.48 12.44
CA SER A 68 8.67 3.81 12.64
C SER A 68 8.44 4.76 11.46
N ILE A 69 8.16 4.24 10.26
CA ILE A 69 7.85 5.08 9.10
C ILE A 69 6.56 5.88 9.29
N LEU A 70 5.63 5.39 10.12
CA LEU A 70 4.33 6.01 10.32
C LEU A 70 4.47 7.40 10.94
N THR A 71 5.35 7.52 11.92
CA THR A 71 5.65 8.78 12.60
C THR A 71 6.73 9.58 11.88
N THR A 72 7.72 8.92 11.30
CA THR A 72 8.86 9.60 10.67
C THR A 72 8.47 10.29 9.36
N TYR A 73 7.51 9.75 8.61
CA TYR A 73 7.17 10.22 7.26
C TYR A 73 5.70 10.66 7.12
N ASN A 74 5.08 11.15 8.20
CA ASN A 74 3.69 11.63 8.23
C ASN A 74 2.68 10.68 7.55
N LEU A 75 2.76 9.39 7.89
CA LEU A 75 1.83 8.35 7.44
C LEU A 75 0.94 7.96 8.63
N PRO A 76 -0.10 8.74 8.97
CA PRO A 76 -0.90 8.49 10.17
C PRO A 76 -1.56 7.11 10.11
N GLU A 77 -1.42 6.34 11.19
CA GLU A 77 -1.92 4.96 11.26
C GLU A 77 -3.43 4.86 11.00
N SER A 78 -4.20 5.88 11.38
CA SER A 78 -5.64 5.98 11.11
C SER A 78 -6.01 6.03 9.61
N ARG A 79 -5.03 6.27 8.73
CA ARG A 79 -5.20 6.31 7.28
C ARG A 79 -4.50 5.16 6.55
N VAL A 80 -3.92 4.22 7.29
CA VAL A 80 -3.30 3.01 6.74
C VAL A 80 -4.35 1.93 6.55
N ILE A 81 -4.30 1.24 5.41
CA ILE A 81 -5.14 0.08 5.13
C ILE A 81 -4.23 -1.13 5.05
N TYR A 82 -4.26 -1.94 6.11
CA TYR A 82 -3.47 -3.17 6.19
C TYR A 82 -4.07 -4.25 5.29
N ILE A 83 -3.28 -4.74 4.33
CA ILE A 83 -3.65 -5.88 3.48
C ILE A 83 -3.14 -7.18 4.11
N LEU A 84 -1.97 -7.10 4.72
CA LEU A 84 -1.41 -8.15 5.56
C LEU A 84 -1.34 -7.63 6.99
N ASP A 85 -1.62 -8.50 7.96
CA ASP A 85 -1.56 -8.14 9.37
C ASP A 85 -0.15 -7.72 9.78
N LYS A 86 -0.09 -6.73 10.67
CA LYS A 86 1.16 -6.25 11.27
C LYS A 86 1.76 -7.38 12.12
N PHE A 87 3.08 -7.54 12.04
CA PHE A 87 3.83 -8.51 12.85
C PHE A 87 4.87 -7.79 13.70
N GLY A 88 4.61 -7.65 15.00
CA GLY A 88 5.44 -6.84 15.89
C GLY A 88 5.56 -5.40 15.38
N SER A 89 6.79 -4.92 15.20
CA SER A 89 7.09 -3.58 14.65
C SER A 89 7.13 -3.53 13.12
N TRP A 90 6.67 -4.58 12.43
CA TRP A 90 6.77 -4.69 10.97
C TRP A 90 5.41 -4.66 10.29
N ILE A 91 5.31 -3.88 9.21
CA ILE A 91 4.16 -3.74 8.35
C ILE A 91 4.47 -4.43 7.01
N PRO A 92 4.04 -5.69 6.82
CA PRO A 92 4.43 -6.48 5.65
C PRO A 92 3.70 -6.10 4.37
N GLY A 93 2.50 -5.54 4.47
CA GLY A 93 1.72 -5.14 3.29
C GLY A 93 0.58 -4.18 3.64
N ALA A 94 0.67 -2.94 3.17
CA ALA A 94 -0.35 -1.93 3.44
C ALA A 94 -0.39 -0.85 2.38
N VAL A 95 -1.55 -0.20 2.28
CA VAL A 95 -1.73 1.06 1.55
C VAL A 95 -1.59 2.19 2.56
N TYR A 96 -0.67 3.10 2.28
CA TYR A 96 -0.38 4.27 3.10
C TYR A 96 -0.95 5.50 2.43
N ARG A 97 -1.52 6.40 3.22
CA ARG A 97 -1.94 7.73 2.78
C ARG A 97 -1.06 8.75 3.47
N HIS A 98 -0.36 9.53 2.66
CA HIS A 98 0.52 10.58 3.14
C HIS A 98 -0.28 11.84 3.42
N VAL A 99 0.00 12.48 4.56
CA VAL A 99 -0.62 13.74 4.98
C VAL A 99 0.51 14.75 5.17
N ALA A 100 0.44 15.91 4.52
CA ALA A 100 1.50 16.91 4.68
C ALA A 100 1.57 17.43 6.13
N ALA A 101 2.79 17.68 6.62
CA ALA A 101 3.01 18.24 7.94
C ALA A 101 2.23 19.56 8.13
N GLY A 102 1.46 19.64 9.22
CA GLY A 102 0.65 20.83 9.53
C GLY A 102 -0.65 20.96 8.72
N ASP A 103 -0.99 19.97 7.90
CA ASP A 103 -2.27 19.87 7.19
C ASP A 103 -2.99 18.56 7.57
N ASN A 104 -4.28 18.47 7.22
CA ASN A 104 -5.09 17.25 7.30
C ASN A 104 -5.44 16.69 5.91
N LYS A 105 -4.90 17.29 4.85
CA LYS A 105 -5.12 16.86 3.46
C LYS A 105 -4.19 15.72 3.08
N VAL A 106 -4.79 14.69 2.47
CA VAL A 106 -4.03 13.60 1.85
C VAL A 106 -3.37 14.14 0.59
N THR A 107 -2.04 14.10 0.53
CA THR A 107 -1.26 14.58 -0.62
C THR A 107 -0.84 13.46 -1.55
N GLY A 108 -0.93 12.20 -1.11
CA GLY A 108 -0.60 11.05 -1.94
C GLY A 108 -0.97 9.73 -1.28
N SER A 109 -0.88 8.66 -2.05
CA SER A 109 -1.02 7.30 -1.53
C SER A 109 -0.04 6.39 -2.23
N PHE A 110 0.51 5.44 -1.50
CA PHE A 110 1.33 4.39 -2.07
C PHE A 110 0.98 3.05 -1.44
N PHE A 111 1.17 2.00 -2.23
CA PHE A 111 1.00 0.64 -1.78
C PHE A 111 2.36 -0.03 -1.69
N ALA A 112 2.69 -0.58 -0.53
CA ALA A 112 3.95 -1.29 -0.34
C ALA A 112 3.69 -2.73 0.11
N LEU A 113 4.34 -3.67 -0.57
CA LEU A 113 4.36 -5.09 -0.27
C LEU A 113 5.80 -5.53 -0.02
N GLY A 114 6.07 -5.98 1.21
CA GLY A 114 7.37 -6.45 1.67
C GLY A 114 7.56 -7.95 1.52
N LEU A 115 7.08 -8.55 0.43
CA LEU A 115 7.02 -10.01 0.27
C LEU A 115 8.30 -10.62 -0.32
N THR A 116 8.48 -11.91 -0.07
CA THR A 116 9.54 -12.73 -0.67
C THR A 116 9.17 -13.10 -2.11
N ARG A 117 10.18 -13.25 -2.99
CA ARG A 117 10.13 -13.49 -4.46
C ARG A 117 8.80 -13.99 -5.07
N THR A 118 8.46 -13.44 -6.23
CA THR A 118 7.22 -13.65 -7.03
C THR A 118 5.96 -13.42 -6.20
N THR A 119 5.66 -12.15 -5.97
CA THR A 119 4.46 -11.74 -5.24
C THR A 119 3.20 -12.14 -6.00
N ASP A 120 2.23 -12.71 -5.29
CA ASP A 120 0.90 -12.94 -5.84
C ASP A 120 0.29 -11.59 -6.29
N ILE A 121 0.17 -11.39 -7.61
CA ILE A 121 -0.31 -10.14 -8.20
C ILE A 121 -1.72 -9.78 -7.73
N ARG A 122 -2.51 -10.78 -7.28
CA ARG A 122 -3.84 -10.57 -6.72
C ARG A 122 -3.80 -9.74 -5.45
N LEU A 123 -2.69 -9.75 -4.69
CA LEU A 123 -2.53 -8.87 -3.52
C LEU A 123 -2.45 -7.40 -3.92
N THR A 124 -1.88 -7.10 -5.08
CA THR A 124 -1.86 -5.73 -5.61
C THR A 124 -3.24 -5.28 -6.04
N ALA A 125 -3.96 -6.12 -6.78
CA ALA A 125 -5.35 -5.83 -7.14
C ALA A 125 -6.22 -5.65 -5.88
N LEU A 126 -6.13 -6.58 -4.92
CA LEU A 126 -6.84 -6.51 -3.66
C LEU A 126 -6.48 -5.25 -2.88
N GLY A 127 -5.19 -4.88 -2.81
CA GLY A 127 -4.74 -3.66 -2.14
C GLY A 127 -5.39 -2.40 -2.70
N LEU A 128 -5.42 -2.26 -4.03
CA LEU A 128 -6.10 -1.14 -4.71
C LEU A 128 -7.60 -1.15 -4.41
N LEU A 129 -8.25 -2.31 -4.49
CA LEU A 129 -9.68 -2.43 -4.25
C LEU A 129 -10.06 -2.17 -2.79
N CYS A 130 -9.25 -2.59 -1.83
CA CYS A 130 -9.42 -2.24 -0.41
C CYS A 130 -9.26 -0.72 -0.17
N ALA A 131 -8.40 -0.05 -0.95
CA ALA A 131 -8.14 1.37 -0.81
C ALA A 131 -9.23 2.25 -1.43
N PHE A 132 -9.65 1.94 -2.66
CA PHE A 132 -10.59 2.74 -3.43
C PHE A 132 -12.05 2.30 -3.24
N LYS A 133 -12.27 1.05 -2.85
CA LYS A 133 -13.58 0.48 -2.55
C LYS A 133 -14.62 0.73 -3.66
N PRO A 134 -14.30 0.44 -4.94
CA PRO A 134 -15.27 0.63 -6.02
C PRO A 134 -16.51 -0.21 -5.77
N ARG A 135 -17.67 0.33 -6.12
CA ARG A 135 -18.94 -0.40 -6.06
C ARG A 135 -18.99 -1.43 -7.18
N LEU A 136 -19.51 -2.61 -6.85
CA LEU A 136 -19.84 -3.60 -7.88
C LEU A 136 -21.20 -3.23 -8.45
N PHE A 137 -21.26 -3.07 -9.76
CA PHE A 137 -22.53 -2.90 -10.45
C PHE A 137 -23.08 -4.29 -10.79
N PRO A 138 -24.36 -4.56 -10.49
CA PRO A 138 -24.99 -5.78 -10.93
C PRO A 138 -24.95 -5.86 -12.47
N MET A 139 -24.87 -7.09 -12.98
CA MET A 139 -24.75 -7.41 -14.41
C MET A 139 -26.08 -7.18 -15.15
N GLU A 140 -26.70 -6.02 -14.97
CA GLU A 140 -27.92 -5.61 -15.68
C GLU A 140 -27.60 -4.97 -17.05
N TYR A 141 -26.33 -4.63 -17.29
CA TYR A 141 -25.82 -4.31 -18.63
C TYR A 141 -25.34 -5.60 -19.31
N THR A 142 -26.23 -6.19 -20.11
CA THR A 142 -25.98 -7.39 -20.92
C THR A 142 -25.00 -7.10 -22.06
N ALA A 143 -23.71 -7.06 -21.75
CA ALA A 143 -22.67 -7.30 -22.74
C ALA A 143 -22.30 -8.79 -22.69
N THR A 144 -22.81 -9.58 -23.65
CA THR A 144 -22.41 -10.97 -23.84
C THR A 144 -20.90 -11.04 -24.11
N ASN A 145 -20.21 -11.98 -23.45
CA ASN A 145 -18.74 -12.19 -23.46
C ASN A 145 -17.85 -11.25 -22.62
N ALA A 146 -18.40 -10.49 -21.65
CA ALA A 146 -17.58 -9.71 -20.71
C ALA A 146 -17.46 -10.38 -19.33
N THR A 147 -16.24 -10.80 -18.95
CA THR A 147 -15.91 -11.13 -17.56
C THR A 147 -15.87 -9.85 -16.73
N ARG A 148 -16.87 -9.67 -15.83
CA ARG A 148 -16.98 -8.64 -14.76
C ARG A 148 -16.13 -7.37 -14.95
N LEU A 149 -16.76 -6.29 -15.40
CA LEU A 149 -16.14 -4.96 -15.48
C LEU A 149 -16.07 -4.32 -14.07
N VAL A 150 -14.87 -4.09 -13.55
CA VAL A 150 -14.64 -3.21 -12.40
C VAL A 150 -14.14 -1.86 -12.91
N VAL A 151 -14.99 -0.83 -12.82
CA VAL A 151 -14.60 0.52 -13.22
C VAL A 151 -13.86 1.20 -12.06
N LEU A 152 -12.54 1.33 -12.19
CA LEU A 152 -11.72 2.18 -11.34
C LEU A 152 -11.74 3.59 -11.92
N GLN A 153 -12.62 4.46 -11.41
CA GLN A 153 -12.58 5.88 -11.76
C GLN A 153 -11.42 6.55 -11.03
N LEU A 154 -10.28 6.70 -11.71
CA LEU A 154 -9.03 7.25 -11.17
C LEU A 154 -8.87 8.77 -11.41
N GLY A 155 -9.93 9.47 -11.84
CA GLY A 155 -9.87 10.90 -12.16
C GLY A 155 -11.21 11.63 -11.95
N LEU A 156 -11.09 12.93 -11.69
CA LEU A 156 -12.21 13.87 -11.65
C LEU A 156 -12.76 13.99 -13.08
N VAL A 157 -14.01 13.61 -13.31
CA VAL A 157 -14.70 14.02 -14.54
C VAL A 157 -15.05 15.48 -14.29
N GLY A 158 -14.35 16.39 -14.98
CA GLY A 158 -14.57 17.82 -14.87
C GLY A 158 -16.04 18.16 -15.13
N GLY A 159 -16.68 18.74 -14.12
CA GLY A 159 -18.01 19.29 -14.21
C GLY A 159 -17.95 20.78 -13.95
N ALA A 160 -17.83 21.55 -15.02
CA ALA A 160 -18.53 22.81 -15.27
C ALA A 160 -18.69 22.94 -16.78
#